data_AF-A0AAV9ABD4-F1
#
_entry.id   AF-A0AAV9ABD4-F1
#
_cell.length_a   1.000
_cell.length_b   1.000
_cell.length_c   1.000
_cell.angle_alpha   90.00
_cell.angle_beta   90.00
_cell.angle_gamma   90.00
#
_symmetry.space_group_name_H-M   'P 1'
#
loop_
_entity.id
_entity.type
_entity.pdbx_description
1 polymer ?
#
loop_
_entity_poly.entity_id
_entity_poly.type
_entity_poly.pdbx_seq_one_letter_code
_entity_poly.pdbx_strand_id
1 'polypeptide(L)'
;MAVYRVAKPSEYLAVTGWGIEEIQITKKAWIFFGQSYTVLDLTPVIHTFEVQAMSAEKLPFILPVIFTIGPHNHKKSLIKYAKLMSPHDKPSNHIRKPKVPEIV
;
A
#
# COMPACT_ATOMS: atom_id res chain seq x y z
N MET A 1 -3.68 -15.01 -28.32
CA MET A 1 -4.78 -15.26 -27.36
C MET A 1 -4.86 -14.08 -26.42
N ALA A 2 -6.04 -13.48 -26.24
CA ALA A 2 -6.25 -12.37 -25.32
C ALA A 2 -7.26 -12.81 -24.25
N VAL A 3 -6.95 -12.53 -22.98
CA VAL A 3 -7.82 -12.91 -21.85
C VAL A 3 -8.46 -11.64 -21.30
N TYR A 4 -9.79 -11.63 -21.19
CA TYR A 4 -10.51 -10.52 -20.57
C TYR A 4 -10.59 -10.71 -19.06
N ARG A 5 -10.15 -9.71 -18.30
CA ARG A 5 -10.17 -9.71 -16.83
C ARG A 5 -10.92 -8.49 -16.30
N VAL A 6 -11.69 -8.70 -15.25
CA VAL A 6 -12.47 -7.67 -14.54
C VAL A 6 -12.18 -7.81 -13.05
N ALA A 7 -11.82 -6.70 -12.40
CA ALA A 7 -11.62 -6.62 -10.96
C ALA A 7 -12.93 -6.37 -10.21
N LYS A 8 -12.97 -6.74 -8.93
CA LYS A 8 -14.10 -6.48 -8.03
C LYS A 8 -14.27 -4.99 -7.70
N PRO A 9 -15.39 -4.58 -7.07
CA PRO A 9 -15.64 -3.19 -6.70
C PRO A 9 -14.55 -2.55 -5.82
N SER A 10 -13.94 -3.30 -4.91
CA SER A 10 -12.83 -2.85 -4.05
C SER A 10 -11.44 -3.05 -4.65
N GLU A 11 -11.33 -3.74 -5.79
CA GLU A 11 -10.06 -4.16 -6.38
C GLU A 11 -9.74 -3.40 -7.68
N TYR A 12 -8.48 -3.29 -8.05
CA TYR A 12 -8.04 -2.76 -9.35
C TYR A 12 -7.03 -3.71 -10.00
N LEU A 13 -7.00 -3.74 -11.33
CA LEU A 13 -5.97 -4.43 -12.09
C LEU A 13 -4.81 -3.47 -12.35
N ALA A 14 -3.62 -3.85 -11.91
CA ALA A 14 -2.36 -3.27 -12.36
C ALA A 14 -1.82 -4.13 -13.50
N VAL A 15 -1.79 -3.56 -14.70
CA VAL A 15 -1.32 -4.24 -15.92
C VAL A 15 0.02 -3.66 -16.34
N THR A 16 0.96 -4.53 -16.71
CA THR A 16 2.31 -4.20 -17.19
C THR A 16 2.68 -5.07 -18.39
N GLY A 17 3.77 -4.75 -19.07
CA GLY A 17 4.30 -5.55 -20.18
C GLY A 17 4.23 -4.83 -21.51
N TRP A 18 4.09 -5.59 -22.61
CA TRP A 18 4.25 -5.05 -23.96
C TRP A 18 3.33 -3.86 -24.26
N GLY A 19 3.92 -2.72 -24.62
CA GLY A 19 3.22 -1.45 -24.91
C GLY A 19 2.80 -0.62 -23.68
N ILE A 20 3.24 -1.00 -22.47
CA ILE A 20 2.97 -0.27 -21.23
C ILE A 20 4.31 0.10 -20.59
N GLU A 21 4.62 1.40 -20.50
CA GLU A 21 5.93 1.88 -20.01
C GLU A 21 6.13 1.68 -18.50
N GLU A 22 5.07 1.78 -17.71
CA GLU A 22 5.16 1.71 -16.24
C GLU A 22 4.12 0.73 -15.66
N ILE A 23 2.98 1.23 -15.18
CA ILE A 23 1.87 0.43 -14.66
C ILE A 23 0.56 1.09 -15.08
N GLN A 24 -0.31 0.34 -15.76
CA GLN A 24 -1.64 0.78 -16.09
C GLN A 24 -2.64 0.26 -15.05
N ILE A 25 -3.29 1.18 -14.34
CA ILE A 25 -4.35 0.84 -13.38
C ILE A 25 -5.72 0.97 -14.03
N THR A 26 -6.49 -0.11 -14.01
CA THR A 26 -7.82 -0.20 -14.61
C THR A 26 -8.73 -1.19 -13.87
N LYS A 27 -10.04 -1.02 -13.96
CA LYS A 27 -11.02 -1.98 -13.42
C LYS A 27 -11.20 -3.21 -14.32
N LYS A 28 -10.97 -3.05 -15.61
CA LYS A 28 -11.14 -4.11 -16.62
C LYS A 28 -10.15 -3.92 -17.75
N ALA A 29 -9.60 -5.01 -18.26
CA ALA A 29 -8.64 -4.98 -19.35
C ALA A 29 -8.61 -6.29 -20.14
N TRP A 30 -8.24 -6.15 -21.41
CA TRP A 30 -7.76 -7.26 -22.22
C TRP A 30 -6.27 -7.44 -21.96
N ILE A 31 -5.89 -8.64 -21.55
CA ILE A 31 -4.49 -9.00 -21.33
C ILE A 31 -4.01 -9.76 -22.56
N PHE A 32 -3.04 -9.18 -23.26
CA PHE A 32 -2.44 -9.75 -24.47
C PHE A 32 -1.17 -10.54 -24.15
N PHE A 33 -0.66 -11.28 -25.15
CA PHE A 33 0.60 -12.01 -25.01
C PHE A 33 1.76 -11.03 -24.73
N GLY A 34 2.56 -11.31 -23.71
CA GLY A 34 3.62 -10.40 -23.23
C GLY A 34 3.14 -9.33 -22.26
N GLN A 35 1.87 -9.36 -21.82
CA GLN A 35 1.36 -8.53 -20.74
C GLN A 35 1.11 -9.37 -19.48
N SER A 36 1.42 -8.79 -18.33
CA SER A 36 1.20 -9.35 -17.00
C SER A 36 0.22 -8.48 -16.23
N TYR A 37 -0.50 -9.06 -15.29
CA TYR A 37 -1.42 -8.31 -14.43
C TYR A 37 -1.35 -8.78 -12.98
N THR A 38 -1.60 -7.85 -12.07
CA THR A 38 -1.73 -8.07 -10.63
C THR A 38 -3.03 -7.45 -10.13
N VAL A 39 -3.73 -8.14 -9.24
CA VAL A 39 -4.93 -7.61 -8.58
C VAL A 39 -4.50 -6.86 -7.33
N LEU A 40 -4.89 -5.60 -7.23
CA LEU A 40 -4.66 -4.73 -6.07
C LEU A 40 -5.95 -4.59 -5.29
N ASP A 41 -5.95 -4.96 -4.03
CA ASP A 41 -7.05 -4.68 -3.11
C ASP A 41 -6.86 -3.30 -2.49
N LEU A 42 -7.90 -2.45 -2.51
CA LEU A 42 -7.88 -1.12 -1.89
C LEU A 42 -8.52 -1.10 -0.51
N THR A 43 -8.91 -2.26 0.02
CA THR A 43 -9.49 -2.36 1.36
C THR A 43 -8.52 -1.78 2.41
N PRO A 44 -8.97 -0.82 3.25
CA PRO A 44 -8.10 -0.17 4.22
C PRO A 44 -7.60 -1.19 5.24
N VAL A 45 -6.29 -1.28 5.39
CA VAL A 45 -5.66 -2.18 6.37
C VAL A 45 -5.50 -1.42 7.68
N ILE A 46 -5.94 -2.05 8.77
CA ILE A 46 -5.83 -1.52 10.11
C ILE A 46 -4.43 -1.84 10.66
N HIS A 47 -3.67 -0.80 10.99
CA HIS A 47 -2.37 -0.92 11.63
C HIS A 47 -2.44 -0.39 13.07
N THR A 48 -2.03 -1.22 14.01
CA THR A 48 -2.01 -0.90 15.44
C THR A 48 -0.59 -0.58 15.89
N PHE A 49 -0.40 0.53 16.57
CA PHE A 49 0.88 0.91 17.17
C PHE A 49 0.69 1.12 18.67
N GLU A 50 1.58 0.53 19.45
CA GLU A 50 1.67 0.78 20.88
C GLU A 50 2.64 1.92 21.11
N VAL A 51 2.12 3.11 21.42
CA VAL A 51 2.95 4.27 21.73
C VAL A 51 3.18 4.28 23.24
N GLN A 52 4.43 4.17 23.65
CA GLN A 52 4.83 4.44 25.03
C GLN A 52 4.88 5.96 25.21
N ALA A 53 4.00 6.48 26.06
CA ALA A 53 3.94 7.88 26.40
C ALA A 53 4.11 8.06 27.92
N MET A 54 4.63 9.22 28.30
CA MET A 54 4.79 9.60 29.70
C MET A 54 3.79 10.73 29.98
N SER A 55 2.99 10.59 31.04
CA SER A 55 2.05 11.64 31.44
C SER A 55 2.81 12.86 31.97
N ALA A 56 2.15 14.03 32.02
CA ALA A 56 2.68 15.21 32.71
C ALA A 56 3.03 14.93 34.19
N GLU A 57 2.39 13.91 34.79
CA GLU A 57 2.66 13.41 36.14
C GLU A 57 3.75 12.32 36.20
N LYS A 58 4.52 12.12 35.12
CA LYS A 58 5.59 11.12 35.02
C LYS A 58 5.16 9.64 35.06
N LEU A 59 3.87 9.34 34.93
CA LEU A 59 3.40 7.96 34.85
C LEU A 59 3.55 7.39 33.42
N PRO A 60 4.16 6.20 33.25
CA PRO A 60 4.26 5.56 31.94
C PRO A 60 2.93 4.94 31.55
N PHE A 61 2.44 5.23 30.34
CA PHE A 61 1.24 4.59 29.78
C PHE A 61 1.49 4.14 28.34
N ILE A 62 0.86 3.02 27.96
CA ILE A 62 0.86 2.51 26.59
C ILE A 62 -0.45 2.92 25.95
N LEU A 63 -0.39 3.78 24.94
CA LEU A 63 -1.56 4.17 24.16
C LEU A 63 -1.62 3.31 22.89
N PRO A 64 -2.63 2.43 22.74
CA PRO A 64 -2.86 1.75 21.49
C PRO A 64 -3.46 2.75 20.49
N VAL A 65 -2.71 3.09 19.46
CA VAL A 65 -3.17 3.96 18.37
C VAL A 65 -3.48 3.10 17.15
N ILE A 66 -4.69 3.24 16.63
CA ILE A 66 -5.18 2.49 15.47
C ILE A 66 -5.20 3.45 14.27
N PHE A 67 -4.41 3.14 13.24
CA PHE A 67 -4.41 3.87 11.97
C PHE A 67 -4.92 2.98 10.85
N THR A 68 -5.82 3.51 10.02
CA THR A 68 -6.20 2.88 8.76
C THR A 68 -5.31 3.41 7.64
N ILE A 69 -4.56 2.53 6.97
CA ILE A 69 -3.75 2.90 5.81
C ILE A 69 -4.47 2.40 4.55
N GLY A 70 -4.72 3.32 3.63
CA GLY A 70 -5.31 3.04 2.34
C GLY A 70 -4.80 4.02 1.29
N PRO A 71 -4.83 3.65 0.01
CA PRO A 71 -4.40 4.54 -1.05
C PRO A 71 -5.45 5.62 -1.33
N HIS A 72 -4.96 6.83 -1.63
CA HIS A 72 -5.82 7.92 -2.09
C HIS A 72 -6.37 7.64 -3.50
N ASN A 73 -7.57 8.14 -3.81
CA ASN A 73 -8.29 7.87 -5.07
C ASN A 73 -7.69 8.57 -6.33
N HIS A 74 -6.45 9.06 -6.26
CA HIS A 74 -5.76 9.60 -7.43
C HIS A 74 -4.93 8.52 -8.13
N LYS A 75 -5.00 8.48 -9.47
CA LYS A 75 -4.30 7.50 -10.30
C LYS A 75 -2.80 7.40 -9.98
N LYS A 76 -2.12 8.53 -9.76
CA LYS A 76 -0.70 8.57 -9.39
C LYS A 76 -0.44 7.91 -8.02
N SER A 77 -1.34 8.10 -7.05
CA SER A 77 -1.25 7.49 -5.73
C SER A 77 -1.49 5.98 -5.78
N LEU A 78 -2.44 5.54 -6.61
CA LEU A 78 -2.68 4.12 -6.84
C LEU A 78 -1.47 3.43 -7.50
N ILE A 79 -0.78 4.09 -8.44
CA ILE A 79 0.45 3.54 -9.04
C ILE A 79 1.56 3.39 -7.99
N LYS A 80 1.75 4.39 -7.13
CA LYS A 80 2.70 4.30 -6.01
C LYS A 80 2.34 3.17 -5.04
N TYR A 81 1.05 3.05 -4.71
CA TYR A 81 0.55 1.98 -3.87
C TYR A 81 0.78 0.60 -4.49
N ALA A 82 0.50 0.44 -5.79
CA ALA A 82 0.79 -0.77 -6.54
C ALA A 82 2.26 -1.18 -6.43
N LYS A 83 3.17 -0.20 -6.56
CA LYS A 83 4.62 -0.43 -6.40
C LYS A 83 4.99 -0.81 -4.97
N LEU A 84 4.43 -0.14 -3.96
CA LEU A 84 4.70 -0.45 -2.55
C LEU A 84 4.20 -1.85 -2.15
N MET A 85 3.05 -2.26 -2.68
CA MET A 85 2.45 -3.57 -2.39
C MET A 85 3.02 -4.69 -3.26
N SER A 86 3.71 -4.37 -4.35
CA SER A 86 4.45 -5.36 -5.13
C SER A 86 5.54 -5.96 -4.24
N PRO A 87 5.65 -7.30 -4.14
CA PRO A 87 6.73 -7.95 -3.41
C PRO A 87 8.05 -7.51 -4.06
N HIS A 88 8.72 -6.55 -3.43
CA HIS A 88 10.08 -6.19 -3.81
C HIS A 88 11.02 -7.17 -3.10
N ASP A 89 11.81 -7.91 -3.87
CA ASP A 89 12.96 -8.71 -3.40
C ASP A 89 14.12 -7.80 -2.91
N LYS A 90 13.81 -6.81 -2.06
CA LYS A 90 14.82 -6.00 -1.39
C LYS A 90 14.57 -6.08 0.11
N PRO A 91 15.47 -6.73 0.88
CA PRO A 91 15.42 -6.67 2.34
C PRO A 91 15.86 -5.27 2.80
N SER A 92 15.05 -4.24 2.58
CA SER A 92 15.26 -2.93 3.19
C SER A 92 14.71 -2.96 4.62
N ASN A 93 15.50 -3.61 5.45
CA ASN A 93 15.43 -3.60 6.89
C ASN A 93 15.72 -2.18 7.41
N HIS A 94 14.72 -1.31 7.50
CA HIS A 94 14.70 -0.18 8.44
C HIS A 94 13.36 0.57 8.42
N ILE A 95 12.35 0.03 9.11
CA ILE A 95 11.37 0.93 9.75
C ILE A 95 12.16 1.59 10.88
N ARG A 96 12.68 2.80 10.64
CA ARG A 96 13.18 3.64 11.74
C ARG A 96 12.01 3.79 12.71
N LYS A 97 12.13 3.15 13.87
CA LYS A 97 11.26 3.43 15.02
C LYS A 97 11.20 4.96 15.15
N PRO A 98 10.02 5.58 15.24
CA PRO A 98 9.95 7.01 15.49
C PRO A 98 10.71 7.25 16.80
N LYS A 99 11.81 8.01 16.70
CA LYS A 99 12.54 8.48 17.87
C LYS A 99 11.57 9.44 18.56
N VAL A 100 11.09 9.05 19.73
CA VAL A 100 10.26 9.89 20.60
C VAL A 100 10.95 11.25 20.68
N PRO A 101 10.27 12.37 20.36
CA PRO A 101 10.85 13.67 20.66
C PRO A 101 11.04 13.73 22.18
N GLU A 102 12.29 13.79 22.63
CA GLU A 102 12.59 14.34 23.96
C GLU A 102 12.17 15.79 23.92
N ILE A 103 10.96 16.05 24.41
CA ILE A 103 10.50 17.40 24.69
C ILE A 103 11.11 17.73 26.06
N VAL A 104 12.23 18.46 26.02
CA VAL A 104 12.82 19.14 27.18
C VAL A 104 11.91 20.27 27.64
#